data_AF-M3HVF2-F1
#
_entry.id   AF-M3HVF2-F1
#
_cell.length_a   1.000
_cell.length_b   1.000
_cell.length_c   1.000
_cell.angle_alpha   90.00
_cell.angle_beta   90.00
_cell.angle_gamma   90.00
#
_symmetry.space_group_name_H-M   'P 1'
#
loop_
_entity.id
_entity.type
_entity.pdbx_description
1 polymer ?
#
loop_
_entity_poly.entity_id
_entity_poly.type
_entity_poly.pdbx_seq_one_letter_code
_entity_poly.pdbx_strand_id
1 'polypeptide(L)'
;MKLKSLLFISFMTIWAVQCTGTNIMYIYGFRPNTNPTKDYTIGAMAAKGGGLFHDAVIPGQIGDNAEKVVTGRACSKSILWLVSFGDSSIEAAKAEARIIKVASIEYEQTAIFTTLFHKFCTVVTGSSESVETKTDTKSAAGKKK
;
A
#
# COMPACT_ATOMS: atom_id res chain seq x y z
N MET A 1 12.12 44.86 20.97
CA MET A 1 12.21 44.60 19.51
C MET A 1 11.15 45.45 18.80
N LYS A 2 11.49 46.15 17.70
CA LYS A 2 10.55 47.04 17.01
C LYS A 2 9.47 46.23 16.29
N LEU A 3 8.21 46.69 16.30
CA LEU A 3 7.04 46.03 15.67
C LEU A 3 7.30 45.60 14.22
N LYS A 4 8.03 46.42 13.47
CA LYS A 4 8.44 46.13 12.07
C LYS A 4 9.32 44.88 11.96
N SER A 5 10.18 44.64 12.96
CA SER A 5 11.04 43.46 13.02
C SER A 5 10.26 42.19 13.37
N LEU A 6 9.23 42.30 14.22
CA LEU A 6 8.34 41.18 14.57
C LEU A 6 7.50 40.73 13.37
N LEU A 7 6.95 41.69 12.61
CA LEU A 7 6.17 41.38 11.40
C LEU A 7 7.03 40.75 10.30
N PHE A 8 8.27 41.20 10.15
CA PHE A 8 9.19 40.64 9.16
C PHE A 8 9.59 39.21 9.50
N ILE A 9 9.83 38.91 10.79
CA ILE A 9 10.13 37.56 11.26
C ILE A 9 8.92 36.64 11.06
N SER A 10 7.69 37.07 11.37
CA SER A 10 6.51 36.20 11.17
C SER A 10 6.28 35.87 9.69
N PHE A 11 6.44 36.85 8.80
CA PHE A 11 6.27 36.65 7.36
C PHE A 11 7.33 35.71 6.77
N MET A 12 8.58 35.81 7.25
CA MET A 12 9.67 34.89 6.89
C MET A 12 9.45 33.47 7.43
N THR A 13 8.89 33.31 8.64
CA THR A 13 8.57 31.98 9.17
C THR A 13 7.45 31.29 8.39
N ILE A 14 6.45 32.02 7.87
CA ILE A 14 5.36 31.45 7.06
C ILE A 14 5.89 30.91 5.73
N TRP A 15 6.90 31.56 5.13
CA TRP A 15 7.53 31.10 3.87
C TRP A 15 8.56 29.98 4.06
N ALA A 16 9.27 29.96 5.21
CA ALA A 16 10.25 28.93 5.54
C ALA A 16 9.60 27.61 5.95
N VAL A 17 8.34 27.64 6.40
CA VAL A 17 7.53 26.45 6.62
C VAL A 17 6.87 26.08 5.28
N GLN A 18 7.63 25.50 4.35
CA GLN A 18 7.11 24.77 3.18
C GLN A 18 6.37 23.47 3.59
N CYS A 19 5.80 23.44 4.81
CA CYS A 19 5.07 22.32 5.39
C CYS A 19 3.71 22.85 5.87
N THR A 20 2.62 22.56 5.17
CA THR A 20 1.75 21.39 5.39
C THR A 20 0.33 21.94 5.62
N GLY A 21 -0.30 22.39 4.54
CA GLY A 21 -1.76 22.43 4.52
C GLY A 21 -2.26 21.00 4.52
N THR A 22 -2.54 20.44 5.69
CA THR A 22 -3.22 19.15 5.79
C THR A 22 -4.62 19.36 5.21
N ASN A 23 -4.82 18.94 3.97
CA ASN A 23 -6.10 19.09 3.31
C ASN A 23 -7.11 18.16 4.02
N ILE A 24 -8.10 18.74 4.69
CA ILE A 24 -9.08 17.98 5.49
C ILE A 24 -9.83 16.95 4.65
N MET A 25 -10.00 17.19 3.35
CA MET A 25 -10.60 16.25 2.40
C MET A 25 -9.75 14.97 2.25
N TYR A 26 -8.42 15.10 2.29
CA TYR A 26 -7.48 13.95 2.25
C TYR A 26 -7.36 13.23 3.60
N ILE A 27 -7.65 13.91 4.70
CA ILE A 27 -7.69 13.26 6.02
C ILE A 27 -8.88 12.30 6.07
N TYR A 28 -10.05 12.72 5.57
CA TYR A 28 -11.30 11.94 5.66
C TYR A 28 -11.62 11.09 4.41
N GLY A 29 -10.71 11.00 3.44
CA GLY A 29 -10.85 10.08 2.30
C GLY A 29 -11.96 10.42 1.30
N PHE A 30 -12.44 11.67 1.28
CA PHE A 30 -13.39 12.12 0.26
C PHE A 30 -12.66 12.49 -1.03
N ARG A 31 -12.14 11.50 -1.77
CA ARG A 31 -11.59 11.70 -3.12
C ARG A 31 -12.59 11.25 -4.19
N PRO A 32 -12.79 12.04 -5.26
CA PRO A 32 -13.60 11.63 -6.42
C PRO A 32 -12.86 10.71 -7.41
N ASN A 33 -11.67 10.20 -7.08
CA ASN A 33 -10.89 9.33 -7.96
C ASN A 33 -11.34 7.87 -7.81
N THR A 34 -11.74 7.25 -8.94
CA THR A 34 -12.21 5.86 -9.04
C THR A 34 -11.08 4.82 -9.05
N ASN A 35 -9.81 5.23 -9.06
CA ASN A 35 -8.69 4.33 -8.86
C ASN A 35 -8.51 4.03 -7.35
N PRO A 36 -8.50 2.75 -6.93
CA PRO A 36 -8.23 2.36 -5.54
C PRO A 36 -6.75 2.61 -5.18
N THR A 37 -6.34 3.86 -5.02
CA THR A 37 -5.02 4.19 -4.50
C THR A 37 -5.10 4.84 -3.13
N LYS A 38 -4.40 4.20 -2.18
CA LYS A 38 -3.66 4.77 -1.05
C LYS A 38 -4.37 5.75 -0.10
N ASP A 39 -5.68 5.66 0.13
CA ASP A 39 -6.28 6.36 1.28
C ASP A 39 -6.16 5.49 2.55
N TYR A 40 -4.93 5.43 3.07
CA TYR A 40 -4.55 4.74 4.30
C TYR A 40 -4.44 5.68 5.51
N THR A 41 -4.96 6.90 5.40
CA THR A 41 -4.98 7.84 6.52
C THR A 41 -6.14 7.50 7.45
N ILE A 42 -5.87 7.53 8.75
CA ILE A 42 -6.81 7.22 9.84
C ILE A 42 -8.20 7.83 9.64
N GLY A 43 -8.31 9.06 9.10
CA GLY A 43 -9.60 9.71 8.91
C GLY A 43 -10.46 9.09 7.81
N ALA A 44 -9.88 8.48 6.77
CA ALA A 44 -10.63 7.76 5.74
C ALA A 44 -11.22 6.45 6.27
N MET A 45 -10.50 5.78 7.19
CA MET A 45 -10.96 4.54 7.84
C MET A 45 -12.07 4.81 8.85
N ALA A 46 -11.92 5.86 9.66
CA ALA A 46 -12.96 6.32 10.58
C ALA A 46 -14.23 6.77 9.83
N ALA A 47 -14.08 7.52 8.73
CA ALA A 47 -15.21 7.94 7.89
C ALA A 47 -15.94 6.78 7.20
N LYS A 48 -15.24 5.67 6.92
CA LYS A 48 -15.82 4.44 6.36
C LYS A 48 -16.38 3.48 7.42
N GLY A 49 -16.52 3.91 8.69
CA GLY A 49 -17.11 3.13 9.77
C GLY A 49 -16.14 2.20 10.52
N GLY A 50 -14.84 2.25 10.22
CA GLY A 50 -13.80 1.39 10.80
C GLY A 50 -13.22 1.87 12.14
N GLY A 51 -13.97 2.65 12.93
CA GLY A 51 -13.45 3.31 14.14
C GLY A 51 -13.02 2.36 15.26
N LEU A 52 -13.78 1.26 15.47
CA LEU A 52 -13.54 0.27 16.53
C LEU A 52 -12.77 -0.95 16.02
N PHE A 53 -13.17 -1.48 14.88
CA PHE A 53 -12.51 -2.56 14.18
C PHE A 53 -12.61 -2.29 12.70
N HIS A 54 -11.50 -2.50 12.00
CA HIS A 54 -11.44 -2.37 10.56
C HIS A 54 -10.66 -3.56 10.00
N ASP A 55 -11.25 -4.27 9.06
CA ASP A 55 -10.58 -5.29 8.28
C ASP A 55 -10.92 -5.07 6.81
N ALA A 56 -9.91 -4.91 5.97
CA ALA A 56 -10.10 -4.61 4.56
C ALA A 56 -9.03 -5.27 3.70
N VAL A 57 -9.46 -5.78 2.56
CA VAL A 57 -8.59 -6.23 1.46
C VAL A 57 -8.77 -5.26 0.30
N ILE A 58 -7.69 -4.62 -0.12
CA ILE A 58 -7.73 -3.56 -1.12
C ILE A 58 -6.83 -3.97 -2.29
N PRO A 59 -7.38 -4.09 -3.51
CA PRO A 59 -6.56 -4.33 -4.68
C PRO A 59 -5.66 -3.12 -4.91
N GLY A 60 -4.37 -3.36 -4.95
CA GLY A 60 -3.34 -2.42 -5.35
C GLY A 60 -3.22 -2.33 -6.88
N GLN A 61 -2.09 -1.81 -7.34
CA GLN A 61 -1.82 -1.70 -8.78
C GLN A 61 -1.75 -3.11 -9.40
N ILE A 62 -2.48 -3.29 -10.50
CA ILE A 62 -2.34 -4.48 -11.36
C ILE A 62 -1.01 -4.32 -12.09
N GLY A 63 -0.16 -5.34 -12.00
CA GLY A 63 1.13 -5.37 -12.67
C GLY A 63 0.99 -5.76 -14.14
N ASP A 64 2.11 -6.07 -14.79
CA ASP A 64 2.09 -6.59 -16.15
C ASP A 64 1.28 -7.90 -16.21
N ASN A 65 0.72 -8.23 -17.37
CA ASN A 65 -0.12 -9.42 -17.64
C ASN A 65 0.63 -10.76 -17.40
N ALA A 66 1.07 -10.98 -16.17
CA ALA A 66 1.79 -12.13 -15.70
C ALA A 66 0.78 -13.14 -15.14
N GLU A 67 1.08 -14.41 -15.32
CA GLU A 67 0.25 -15.49 -14.78
C GLU A 67 0.34 -15.49 -13.24
N LYS A 68 -0.80 -15.56 -12.56
CA LYS A 68 -0.89 -15.60 -11.09
C LYS A 68 -0.57 -17.00 -10.58
N VAL A 69 0.71 -17.37 -10.59
CA VAL A 69 1.17 -18.72 -10.25
C VAL A 69 1.55 -18.84 -8.77
N VAL A 70 2.21 -17.82 -8.23
CA VAL A 70 2.74 -17.79 -6.87
C VAL A 70 2.30 -16.53 -6.15
N THR A 71 2.17 -16.64 -4.82
CA THR A 71 1.72 -15.54 -3.95
C THR A 71 2.71 -15.39 -2.79
N GLY A 72 3.16 -14.17 -2.54
CA GLY A 72 4.01 -13.81 -1.39
C GLY A 72 3.37 -12.71 -0.54
N ARG A 73 3.72 -12.66 0.74
CA ARG A 73 3.04 -11.86 1.76
C ARG A 73 4.00 -11.29 2.81
N ALA A 74 4.20 -9.98 2.79
CA ALA A 74 4.99 -9.28 3.80
C ALA A 74 4.12 -8.42 4.72
N CYS A 75 4.32 -8.50 6.04
CA CYS A 75 3.50 -7.82 7.04
C CYS A 75 4.31 -6.94 7.99
N SER A 76 3.76 -5.78 8.30
CA SER A 76 4.19 -4.90 9.37
C SER A 76 3.05 -4.71 10.38
N LYS A 77 3.43 -4.49 11.63
CA LYS A 77 2.51 -4.24 12.75
C LYS A 77 2.92 -2.97 13.47
N SER A 78 1.95 -2.23 13.96
CA SER A 78 2.12 -1.02 14.74
C SER A 78 1.24 -1.09 15.98
N ILE A 79 1.81 -0.72 17.13
CA ILE A 79 1.14 -0.68 18.42
C ILE A 79 1.12 0.78 18.89
N LEU A 80 -0.06 1.27 19.27
CA LEU A 80 -0.31 2.64 19.73
C LEU A 80 0.16 3.73 18.76
N TRP A 81 0.49 3.36 17.52
CA TRP A 81 1.18 4.22 16.55
C TRP A 81 2.57 4.73 17.02
N LEU A 82 3.08 4.18 18.12
CA LEU A 82 4.36 4.58 18.73
C LEU A 82 5.50 3.65 18.30
N VAL A 83 5.19 2.36 18.19
CA VAL A 83 6.19 1.33 17.89
C VAL A 83 5.68 0.51 16.73
N SER A 84 6.51 0.39 15.70
CA SER A 84 6.21 -0.38 14.49
C SER A 84 7.33 -1.38 14.22
N PHE A 85 6.97 -2.57 13.79
CA PHE A 85 7.90 -3.65 13.52
C PHE A 85 7.43 -4.51 12.34
N GLY A 86 8.41 -5.10 11.63
CA GLY A 86 8.20 -5.87 10.41
C GLY A 86 8.45 -5.06 9.14
N ASP A 87 8.40 -5.75 8.01
CA ASP A 87 8.57 -5.20 6.67
C ASP A 87 7.32 -5.58 5.86
N SER A 88 6.62 -4.58 5.34
CA SER A 88 5.46 -4.75 4.46
C SER A 88 5.71 -4.18 3.07
N SER A 89 6.98 -4.09 2.66
CA SER A 89 7.36 -3.68 1.31
C SER A 89 6.92 -4.71 0.27
N ILE A 90 6.78 -4.26 -0.97
CA ILE A 90 6.47 -5.15 -2.12
C ILE A 90 7.68 -6.07 -2.35
N GLU A 91 8.88 -5.56 -2.13
CA GLU A 91 10.15 -6.28 -2.27
C GLU A 91 10.23 -7.47 -1.31
N ALA A 92 9.89 -7.28 -0.04
CA ALA A 92 9.83 -8.37 0.93
C ALA A 92 8.79 -9.44 0.53
N ALA A 93 7.62 -9.02 0.06
CA ALA A 93 6.56 -9.95 -0.38
C ALA A 93 6.98 -10.72 -1.65
N LYS A 94 7.63 -10.05 -2.60
CA LYS A 94 8.20 -10.69 -3.80
C LYS A 94 9.31 -11.66 -3.43
N ALA A 95 10.17 -11.30 -2.48
CA ALA A 95 11.29 -12.13 -2.06
C ALA A 95 10.84 -13.43 -1.40
N GLU A 96 9.78 -13.39 -0.57
CA GLU A 96 9.22 -14.58 0.09
C GLU A 96 8.80 -15.65 -0.92
N ALA A 97 8.12 -15.26 -2.01
CA ALA A 97 7.59 -16.16 -3.02
C ALA A 97 8.42 -16.23 -4.32
N ARG A 98 9.61 -15.62 -4.33
CA ARG A 98 10.52 -15.54 -5.50
C ARG A 98 9.83 -15.05 -6.78
N ILE A 99 9.00 -14.01 -6.62
CA ILE A 99 8.19 -13.43 -7.71
C ILE A 99 9.06 -12.49 -8.54
N ILE A 100 9.06 -12.70 -9.85
CA ILE A 100 9.85 -11.91 -10.80
C ILE A 100 8.94 -10.94 -11.52
N LYS A 101 7.84 -11.44 -12.10
CA LYS A 101 6.80 -10.63 -12.74
C LYS A 101 5.59 -10.56 -11.82
N VAL A 102 5.19 -9.34 -11.48
CA VAL A 102 4.03 -9.08 -10.61
C VAL A 102 2.78 -9.00 -11.47
N ALA A 103 1.75 -9.76 -11.11
CA ALA A 103 0.45 -9.77 -11.77
C ALA A 103 -0.56 -8.89 -11.03
N SER A 104 -0.67 -9.03 -9.71
CA SER A 104 -1.42 -8.08 -8.88
C SER A 104 -0.81 -7.91 -7.51
N ILE A 105 -1.06 -6.74 -6.94
CA ILE A 105 -0.72 -6.40 -5.57
C ILE A 105 -2.04 -6.23 -4.84
N GLU A 106 -2.15 -6.75 -3.63
CA GLU A 106 -3.28 -6.60 -2.73
C GLU A 106 -2.76 -6.18 -1.36
N TYR A 107 -3.53 -5.35 -0.66
CA TYR A 107 -3.17 -4.88 0.67
C TYR A 107 -4.23 -5.33 1.66
N GLU A 108 -3.80 -6.00 2.71
CA GLU A 108 -4.67 -6.37 3.82
C GLU A 108 -4.38 -5.48 5.02
N GLN A 109 -5.43 -4.87 5.55
CA GLN A 109 -5.33 -3.97 6.70
C GLN A 109 -6.26 -4.44 7.78
N THR A 110 -5.71 -4.63 8.98
CA THR A 110 -6.50 -4.88 10.18
C THR A 110 -6.17 -3.82 11.21
N ALA A 111 -7.16 -3.06 11.66
CA ALA A 111 -7.01 -2.07 12.72
C ALA A 111 -7.98 -2.33 13.86
N ILE A 112 -7.51 -2.14 15.09
CA ILE A 112 -8.32 -2.21 16.30
C ILE A 112 -8.21 -0.84 16.98
N PHE A 113 -9.36 -0.27 17.31
CA PHE A 113 -9.50 1.04 17.95
C PHE A 113 -8.75 2.17 17.24
N THR A 114 -8.66 2.16 15.90
CA THR A 114 -8.01 3.15 15.03
C THR A 114 -6.51 3.42 15.28
N THR A 115 -6.07 3.51 16.53
CA THR A 115 -4.74 3.90 16.99
C THR A 115 -4.08 2.82 17.86
N LEU A 116 -4.84 1.91 18.48
CA LEU A 116 -4.32 0.94 19.44
C LEU A 116 -3.45 -0.13 18.77
N PHE A 117 -3.94 -0.70 17.68
CA PHE A 117 -3.22 -1.72 16.94
C PHE A 117 -3.54 -1.61 15.46
N HIS A 118 -2.51 -1.70 14.63
CA HIS A 118 -2.64 -1.70 13.19
C HIS A 118 -1.71 -2.74 12.58
N LYS A 119 -2.24 -3.62 11.73
CA LYS A 119 -1.50 -4.61 10.94
C LYS A 119 -1.70 -4.27 9.48
N PHE A 120 -0.61 -4.16 8.73
CA PHE A 120 -0.61 -3.91 7.30
C PHE A 120 0.17 -5.01 6.60
N CYS A 121 -0.45 -5.71 5.66
CA CYS A 121 0.20 -6.74 4.88
C CYS A 121 0.09 -6.43 3.40
N THR A 122 1.20 -6.60 2.69
CA THR A 122 1.28 -6.52 1.24
C THR A 122 1.32 -7.94 0.71
N VAL A 123 0.31 -8.30 -0.09
CA VAL A 123 0.19 -9.57 -0.79
C VAL A 123 0.50 -9.33 -2.25
N VAL A 124 1.47 -10.05 -2.79
CA VAL A 124 1.88 -9.94 -4.19
C VAL A 124 1.62 -11.28 -4.87
N THR A 125 0.90 -11.25 -5.97
CA THR A 125 0.67 -12.41 -6.83
C THR A 125 1.41 -12.21 -8.14
N GLY A 126 1.95 -13.29 -8.71
CA GLY A 126 2.70 -13.21 -9.95
C GLY A 126 3.33 -14.53 -10.36
N SER A 127 4.30 -14.47 -11.26
CA SER A 127 5.04 -15.64 -11.72
C SER A 127 6.46 -15.66 -11.14
N SER A 128 6.96 -16.88 -10.91
CA SER A 128 8.34 -17.16 -10.52
C SER A 128 9.09 -17.85 -11.66
N GLU A 129 10.42 -17.73 -11.65
CA GLU A 129 11.35 -18.29 -12.66
C GLU A 129 11.12 -19.79 -12.92
N SER A 130 10.59 -20.54 -11.94
CA SER A 130 10.44 -21.99 -12.02
C SER A 130 9.20 -22.46 -12.80
N VAL A 131 8.29 -21.57 -13.19
CA VAL A 131 7.05 -21.94 -13.90
C VAL A 131 7.04 -21.53 -15.37
N GLU A 132 7.91 -20.61 -15.79
CA GLU A 132 8.04 -20.22 -17.20
C GLU A 132 8.53 -21.39 -18.09
N THR A 133 9.02 -22.50 -17.52
CA THR A 133 9.53 -23.67 -18.28
C THR A 133 8.49 -24.78 -18.53
N LYS A 134 7.27 -24.75 -17.97
CA LYS A 134 6.33 -25.90 -18.10
C LYS A 134 5.25 -25.77 -19.17
N THR A 135 5.12 -24.63 -19.85
CA THR A 135 4.02 -24.42 -20.82
C THR A 135 4.46 -24.47 -22.29
N ASP A 136 5.76 -24.57 -22.59
CA ASP A 136 6.27 -24.59 -23.97
C ASP A 136 6.58 -25.99 -24.54
N THR A 137 6.13 -27.08 -23.91
CA THR A 137 6.38 -28.43 -24.47
C THR A 137 5.20 -29.38 -24.31
N LYS A 138 4.08 -29.09 -24.99
CA LYS A 138 3.22 -30.15 -25.55
C LYS A 138 2.34 -29.65 -26.70
N SER A 139 2.95 -29.28 -27.83
CA SER A 139 2.27 -29.38 -29.13
C SER A 139 3.26 -29.78 -30.21
N ALA A 140 3.69 -31.03 -30.17
CA ALA A 140 4.29 -31.72 -31.31
C ALA A 140 4.01 -33.22 -31.17
N ALA A 141 3.02 -33.74 -31.90
CA ALA A 141 3.04 -35.04 -32.57
C ALA A 141 1.63 -35.42 -33.06
N GLY A 142 1.42 -35.34 -34.37
CA GLY A 142 0.20 -35.80 -35.03
C GLY A 142 0.33 -35.87 -36.56
N LYS A 143 1.42 -36.48 -37.04
CA LYS A 143 1.61 -36.84 -38.45
C LYS A 143 0.89 -38.17 -38.74
N LYS A 144 -0.03 -38.20 -39.71
CA LYS A 144 -0.55 -39.37 -40.48
C LYS A 144 -1.71 -38.86 -41.35
N LYS A 145 -1.90 -39.18 -42.62
CA LYS A 145 -1.18 -39.99 -43.61
C LYS A 145 -1.68 -39.48 -44.97
#